data_AF-A0A2M8G0R8-F1
#
_entry.id   AF-A0A2M8G0R8-F1
#
_cell.length_a   1.000
_cell.length_b   1.000
_cell.length_c   1.000
_cell.angle_alpha   90.00
_cell.angle_beta   90.00
_cell.angle_gamma   90.00
#
_symmetry.space_group_name_H-M   'P 1'
#
loop_
_entity.id
_entity.type
_entity.pdbx_description
1 polymer ?
#
loop_
_entity_poly.entity_id
_entity_poly.type
_entity_poly.pdbx_seq_one_letter_code
_entity_poly.pdbx_strand_id
1 'polypeptide(L)'
;MANAFEEFDELDLPDLPDDFSDSDEATLQEDLEDFPPSNKRRSSLSAPTASPYKDRFAALLLDIAFIYLFYWFFAYLYLFIAKGTLFGAIPLFGFHGVFLHVLFFLLTLLFFSFFETVLQASPGKLLCSLKIAKTNGENLSFVSALLRNLLKPLDLLLCFTLVNLIVLDQTRYRQRIGDLLAKTFVIQIKKKTPFPPQLHKAELASGSGRLCAGLIDFIFFAAFLFGLLFSFSPNHPQGSLLLLLLLPLLAFSYLIFFQQILKTSPGKFFFAYEIIQERRSPLLFSSAVVRTFLYIFDLLPSSLLPVILSEKHQRLGDLAAGTIVVKWKRSIRGAIAFALGLILSGGLLASQLEVRDNILTENFYLNFLPRFSSSSVAVDEKKLFGNLVLSELSFSEGPDLEVRTVPLFVPGETVYMSFVITGFELKGGKAWLTDDLQVQYPDNSLGLSLEKAIEYHDYANENMPITFTNSLTLPENSTSGRYNIVITLRDKHAEKEVREFRYFYVKASEPTPVIKKSPAPEIREEISEEPSFRNEDETNNDTRYFREESRGGRDEFLY
;
A
#
# COMPACT_ATOMS: atom_id res chain seq x y z
N MET A 1 -40.08 17.69 -15.49
CA MET A 1 -40.62 16.56 -14.71
C MET A 1 -41.37 17.09 -13.50
N ALA A 2 -42.46 17.80 -13.77
CA ALA A 2 -43.44 18.24 -12.80
C ALA A 2 -44.73 17.50 -13.20
N ASN A 3 -45.39 16.85 -12.24
CA ASN A 3 -46.62 16.03 -12.30
C ASN A 3 -46.42 14.59 -11.82
N ALA A 4 -46.10 14.44 -10.52
CA ALA A 4 -46.21 13.15 -9.81
C ALA A 4 -46.38 13.36 -8.28
N PHE A 5 -47.14 14.37 -7.86
CA PHE A 5 -47.35 14.71 -6.44
C PHE A 5 -48.79 15.20 -6.15
N GLU A 6 -49.80 14.56 -6.71
CA GLU A 6 -51.20 14.77 -6.34
C GLU A 6 -51.93 13.42 -6.32
N GLU A 7 -51.76 12.66 -5.25
CA GLU A 7 -52.67 11.57 -4.88
C GLU A 7 -52.28 11.15 -3.47
N PHE A 8 -52.87 11.75 -2.43
CA PHE A 8 -53.06 11.21 -1.07
C PHE A 8 -53.73 12.29 -0.21
N ASP A 9 -54.98 12.62 -0.53
CA ASP A 9 -55.92 13.28 0.38
C ASP A 9 -57.29 12.64 0.15
N GLU A 10 -57.65 11.65 0.97
CA GLU A 10 -59.01 11.28 1.39
C GLU A 10 -58.94 9.94 2.15
N LEU A 11 -59.01 10.00 3.48
CA LEU A 11 -59.35 8.87 4.33
C LEU A 11 -60.46 9.34 5.26
N ASP A 12 -61.67 8.83 5.00
CA ASP A 12 -62.90 9.05 5.75
C ASP A 12 -62.73 8.75 7.25
N LEU A 13 -63.06 9.73 8.09
CA LEU A 13 -63.30 9.54 9.52
C LEU A 13 -64.78 9.20 9.73
N PRO A 14 -65.14 8.20 10.56
CA PRO A 14 -66.54 7.89 10.83
C PRO A 14 -67.17 8.96 11.73
N ASP A 15 -68.41 9.33 11.42
CA ASP A 15 -69.24 10.28 12.16
C ASP A 15 -69.40 9.86 13.63
N LEU A 16 -69.05 10.76 14.55
CA LEU A 16 -69.37 10.64 15.98
C LEU A 16 -70.82 11.12 16.20
N PRO A 17 -71.63 10.42 17.01
CA PRO A 17 -72.99 10.85 17.30
C PRO A 17 -73.01 12.10 18.19
N ASP A 18 -73.76 13.12 17.75
CA ASP A 18 -74.09 14.34 18.50
C ASP A 18 -75.13 14.05 19.60
N ASP A 19 -74.72 13.41 20.71
CA ASP A 19 -75.49 13.51 21.96
C ASP A 19 -74.65 13.15 23.18
N PHE A 20 -74.03 14.14 23.81
CA PHE A 20 -73.53 14.04 25.18
C PHE A 20 -73.86 15.33 25.92
N SER A 21 -74.82 15.21 26.83
CA SER A 21 -75.26 16.28 27.74
C SER A 21 -74.23 16.56 28.84
N ASP A 22 -74.09 17.83 29.23
CA ASP A 22 -73.18 18.40 30.24
C ASP A 22 -73.29 17.82 31.69
N SER A 23 -74.01 16.72 31.91
CA SER A 23 -74.18 16.09 33.22
C SER A 23 -73.20 14.96 33.52
N ASP A 24 -72.48 14.43 32.53
CA ASP A 24 -71.63 13.24 32.68
C ASP A 24 -70.15 13.57 32.89
N GLU A 25 -69.76 14.86 32.81
CA GLU A 25 -68.39 15.32 33.02
C GLU A 25 -67.96 15.25 34.50
N ALA A 26 -68.92 15.38 35.42
CA ALA A 26 -68.63 15.40 36.87
C ALA A 26 -68.36 14.00 37.46
N THR A 27 -68.92 12.94 36.86
CA THR A 27 -68.77 11.57 37.39
C THR A 27 -67.51 10.88 36.88
N LEU A 28 -66.93 11.34 35.77
CA LEU A 28 -65.66 10.81 35.23
C LEU A 28 -64.41 11.42 35.90
N GLN A 29 -64.56 12.52 36.65
CA GLN A 29 -63.46 13.17 37.35
C GLN A 29 -63.14 12.53 38.71
N GLU A 30 -64.12 11.93 39.40
CA GLU A 30 -63.87 11.26 40.69
C GLU A 30 -63.20 9.88 40.56
N ASP A 31 -63.42 9.16 39.46
CA ASP A 31 -62.82 7.82 39.25
C ASP A 31 -61.38 7.84 38.69
N LEU A 32 -60.82 9.03 38.45
CA LEU A 32 -59.44 9.20 37.94
C LEU A 32 -58.41 9.50 39.04
N GLU A 33 -58.82 9.76 40.28
CA GLU A 33 -57.91 10.13 41.37
C GLU A 33 -57.32 8.95 42.17
N ASP A 34 -57.78 7.70 41.97
CA ASP A 34 -57.37 6.57 42.82
C ASP A 34 -56.47 5.52 42.13
N PHE A 35 -55.79 5.90 41.03
CA PHE A 35 -54.70 5.07 40.50
C PHE A 35 -53.39 5.38 41.23
N PRO A 36 -52.74 4.41 41.91
CA PRO A 36 -51.42 4.62 42.48
C PRO A 36 -50.48 5.05 41.34
N PRO A 37 -49.56 6.01 41.56
CA PRO A 37 -48.74 6.55 40.49
C PRO A 37 -47.97 5.39 39.87
N SER A 38 -48.41 4.97 38.68
CA SER A 38 -47.73 3.92 37.95
C SER A 38 -46.37 4.50 37.60
N ASN A 39 -45.35 4.10 38.37
CA ASN A 39 -43.99 4.57 38.23
C ASN A 39 -43.33 3.90 37.01
N LYS A 40 -44.04 3.87 35.89
CA LYS A 40 -43.47 3.83 34.56
C LYS A 40 -43.34 5.27 34.12
N ARG A 41 -42.25 5.91 34.56
CA ARG A 41 -41.56 6.84 33.67
C ARG A 41 -41.29 6.05 32.38
N ARG A 42 -42.23 6.08 31.43
CA ARG A 42 -41.87 6.03 30.02
C ARG A 42 -40.98 7.25 29.89
N SER A 43 -39.67 7.02 30.01
CA SER A 43 -38.69 7.97 29.53
C SER A 43 -39.21 8.41 28.17
N SER A 44 -39.57 9.68 28.04
CA SER A 44 -39.78 10.26 26.73
C SER A 44 -38.46 10.01 26.01
N LEU A 45 -38.41 8.94 25.22
CA LEU A 45 -37.25 8.59 24.42
C LEU A 45 -37.13 9.77 23.49
N SER A 46 -36.23 10.70 23.83
CA SER A 46 -35.90 11.84 22.98
C SER A 46 -35.74 11.28 21.57
N ALA A 47 -36.50 11.81 20.61
CA ALA A 47 -36.50 11.31 19.23
C ALA A 47 -35.05 11.04 18.80
N PRO A 48 -34.76 9.87 18.20
CA PRO A 48 -33.38 9.47 17.94
C PRO A 48 -32.69 10.54 17.11
N THR A 49 -31.68 11.19 17.70
CA THR A 49 -30.94 12.25 17.02
C THR A 49 -30.11 11.61 15.92
N ALA A 50 -30.39 11.99 14.66
CA ALA A 50 -29.60 11.56 13.52
C ALA A 50 -28.12 11.93 13.74
N SER A 51 -27.20 11.01 13.45
CA SER A 51 -25.78 11.27 13.67
C SER A 51 -25.27 12.39 12.73
N PRO A 52 -24.36 13.27 13.19
CA PRO A 52 -23.76 14.32 12.36
C PRO A 52 -23.06 13.78 11.10
N TYR A 53 -22.99 14.61 10.04
CA TYR A 53 -22.30 14.27 8.78
C TYR A 53 -20.83 13.88 9.01
N LYS A 54 -20.12 14.65 9.84
CA LYS A 54 -18.71 14.40 10.16
C LYS A 54 -18.45 13.02 10.77
N ASP A 55 -19.34 12.51 11.62
CA ASP A 55 -19.14 11.24 12.31
C ASP A 55 -19.35 10.08 11.35
N ARG A 56 -20.31 10.22 10.42
CA ARG A 56 -20.52 9.26 9.33
C ARG A 56 -19.37 9.26 8.33
N PHE A 57 -18.84 10.44 8.00
CA PHE A 57 -17.68 10.57 7.13
C PHE A 57 -16.43 9.94 7.77
N ALA A 58 -16.20 10.18 9.07
CA ALA A 58 -15.13 9.51 9.82
C ALA A 58 -15.27 7.98 9.80
N ALA A 59 -16.49 7.47 10.03
CA ALA A 59 -16.77 6.04 9.96
C ALA A 59 -16.50 5.46 8.57
N LEU A 60 -16.85 6.18 7.49
CA LEU A 60 -16.55 5.79 6.12
C LEU A 60 -15.03 5.69 5.88
N LEU A 61 -14.25 6.68 6.33
CA LEU A 61 -12.79 6.67 6.18
C LEU A 61 -12.15 5.46 6.89
N LEU A 62 -12.64 5.14 8.09
CA LEU A 62 -12.17 3.97 8.82
C LEU A 62 -12.58 2.67 8.12
N ASP A 63 -13.82 2.57 7.63
CA ASP A 63 -14.28 1.42 6.85
C ASP A 63 -13.44 1.23 5.58
N ILE A 64 -13.07 2.31 4.88
CA ILE A 64 -12.14 2.28 3.72
C ILE A 64 -10.76 1.79 4.15
N ALA A 65 -10.22 2.26 5.27
CA ALA A 65 -8.94 1.79 5.79
C ALA A 65 -8.97 0.28 6.12
N PHE A 66 -10.08 -0.23 6.68
CA PHE A 66 -10.27 -1.66 6.90
C PHE A 66 -10.37 -2.44 5.59
N ILE A 67 -11.13 -1.96 4.61
CA ILE A 67 -11.23 -2.59 3.27
C ILE A 67 -9.85 -2.63 2.62
N TYR A 68 -9.08 -1.55 2.70
CA TYR A 68 -7.72 -1.47 2.17
C TYR A 68 -6.80 -2.49 2.83
N LEU A 69 -6.79 -2.58 4.17
CA LEU A 69 -6.01 -3.60 4.90
C LEU A 69 -6.41 -5.02 4.51
N PHE A 70 -7.71 -5.27 4.43
CA PHE A 70 -8.26 -6.56 4.08
C PHE A 70 -7.87 -6.94 2.64
N TYR A 71 -7.99 -6.01 1.69
CA TYR A 71 -7.59 -6.20 0.31
C TYR A 71 -6.13 -6.59 0.19
N TRP A 72 -5.23 -5.83 0.81
CA TRP A 72 -3.80 -6.10 0.72
C TRP A 72 -3.39 -7.38 1.44
N PHE A 73 -4.06 -7.73 2.54
CA PHE A 73 -3.88 -9.03 3.18
C PHE A 73 -4.25 -10.17 2.24
N PHE A 74 -5.41 -10.11 1.58
CA PHE A 74 -5.83 -11.13 0.61
C PHE A 74 -4.96 -11.16 -0.64
N ALA A 75 -4.55 -10.00 -1.15
CA ALA A 75 -3.61 -9.91 -2.27
C ALA A 75 -2.27 -10.56 -1.92
N TYR A 76 -1.74 -10.29 -0.72
CA TYR A 76 -0.50 -10.92 -0.25
C TYR A 76 -0.66 -12.43 -0.05
N LEU A 77 -1.79 -12.87 0.54
CA LEU A 77 -2.12 -14.29 0.68
C LEU A 77 -2.20 -14.98 -0.69
N TYR A 78 -2.83 -14.35 -1.68
CA TYR A 78 -2.88 -14.84 -3.04
C TYR A 78 -1.48 -14.94 -3.66
N LEU A 79 -0.64 -13.90 -3.51
CA LEU A 79 0.74 -13.93 -3.98
C LEU A 79 1.54 -15.05 -3.31
N PHE A 80 1.32 -15.31 -2.02
CA PHE A 80 1.95 -16.40 -1.28
C PHE A 80 1.54 -17.77 -1.83
N ILE A 81 0.24 -17.98 -2.08
CA ILE A 81 -0.28 -19.23 -2.67
C ILE A 81 0.22 -19.40 -4.10
N ALA A 82 0.17 -18.33 -4.91
CA ALA A 82 0.59 -18.33 -6.32
C ALA A 82 2.09 -18.60 -6.50
N LYS A 83 2.92 -18.34 -5.48
CA LYS A 83 4.34 -18.73 -5.45
C LYS A 83 4.58 -20.23 -5.20
N GLY A 84 3.52 -21.04 -5.09
CA GLY A 84 3.62 -22.50 -5.20
C GLY A 84 3.89 -23.27 -3.92
N THR A 85 3.58 -22.73 -2.73
CA THR A 85 3.81 -23.46 -1.46
C THR A 85 2.64 -24.33 -1.00
N LEU A 86 1.44 -24.18 -1.57
CA LEU A 86 0.23 -24.90 -1.12
C LEU A 86 -0.60 -25.57 -2.23
N PHE A 87 -0.68 -25.01 -3.44
CA PHE A 87 -1.58 -25.51 -4.51
C PHE A 87 -1.01 -25.41 -5.94
N GLY A 88 0.30 -25.19 -6.10
CA GLY A 88 0.94 -24.95 -7.40
C GLY A 88 0.91 -23.48 -7.85
N ALA A 89 1.59 -23.16 -8.95
CA ALA A 89 1.70 -21.80 -9.47
C ALA A 89 0.39 -21.35 -10.13
N ILE A 90 -0.25 -20.31 -9.59
CA ILE A 90 -1.44 -19.69 -10.18
C ILE A 90 -0.98 -18.50 -11.03
N PRO A 91 -1.34 -18.42 -12.32
CA PRO A 91 -0.94 -17.29 -13.15
C PRO A 91 -1.50 -15.97 -12.60
N LEU A 92 -0.63 -14.98 -12.47
CA LEU A 92 -0.94 -13.64 -11.92
C LEU A 92 -1.87 -12.82 -12.83
N PHE A 93 -1.92 -13.14 -14.11
CA PHE A 93 -2.66 -12.41 -15.14
C PHE A 93 -3.80 -13.27 -15.71
N GLY A 94 -4.83 -12.60 -16.24
CA GLY A 94 -5.99 -13.24 -16.87
C GLY A 94 -7.13 -13.54 -15.89
N PHE A 95 -7.90 -14.60 -16.17
CA PHE A 95 -9.14 -14.94 -15.46
C PHE A 95 -8.97 -15.10 -13.94
N HIS A 96 -7.81 -15.60 -13.48
CA HIS A 96 -7.52 -15.80 -12.05
C HIS A 96 -7.44 -14.48 -11.28
N GLY A 97 -6.88 -13.43 -11.90
CA GLY A 97 -6.86 -12.09 -11.31
C GLY A 97 -8.27 -11.52 -11.17
N VAL A 98 -9.10 -11.64 -12.20
CA VAL A 98 -10.51 -11.20 -12.15
C VAL A 98 -11.27 -11.98 -11.07
N PHE A 99 -11.09 -13.30 -11.01
CA PHE A 99 -11.69 -14.16 -10.01
C PHE A 99 -11.33 -13.71 -8.58
N LEU A 100 -10.06 -13.38 -8.31
CA LEU A 100 -9.62 -12.84 -7.02
C LEU A 100 -10.39 -11.57 -6.66
N HIS A 101 -10.50 -10.61 -7.58
CA HIS A 101 -11.17 -9.34 -7.29
C HIS A 101 -12.67 -9.54 -7.05
N VAL A 102 -13.32 -10.44 -7.80
CA VAL A 102 -14.73 -10.81 -7.59
C VAL A 102 -14.91 -11.52 -6.24
N LEU A 103 -14.04 -12.46 -5.90
CA LEU A 103 -14.05 -13.15 -4.62
C LEU A 103 -13.85 -12.17 -3.46
N PHE A 104 -12.89 -11.25 -3.58
CA PHE A 104 -12.64 -10.21 -2.60
C PHE A 104 -13.86 -9.30 -2.40
N PHE A 105 -14.51 -8.89 -3.50
CA PHE A 105 -15.74 -8.12 -3.44
C PHE A 105 -16.84 -8.88 -2.68
N LEU A 106 -17.05 -10.16 -2.98
CA LEU A 106 -18.03 -11.01 -2.30
C LEU A 106 -17.71 -11.19 -0.81
N LEU A 107 -16.45 -11.45 -0.46
CA LEU A 107 -16.00 -11.59 0.92
C LEU A 107 -16.20 -10.29 1.70
N THR A 108 -15.86 -9.15 1.11
CA THR A 108 -16.07 -7.83 1.72
C THR A 108 -17.57 -7.55 1.91
N LEU A 109 -18.39 -7.86 0.90
CA LEU A 109 -19.84 -7.73 0.96
C LEU A 109 -20.43 -8.54 2.13
N LEU A 110 -20.03 -9.80 2.28
CA LEU A 110 -20.47 -10.68 3.35
C LEU A 110 -19.96 -10.22 4.72
N PHE A 111 -18.68 -9.86 4.82
CA PHE A 111 -18.05 -9.38 6.04
C PHE A 111 -18.79 -8.16 6.62
N PHE A 112 -19.01 -7.12 5.81
CA PHE A 112 -19.74 -5.94 6.27
C PHE A 112 -21.21 -6.23 6.57
N SER A 113 -21.85 -7.16 5.85
CA SER A 113 -23.24 -7.54 6.11
C SER A 113 -23.39 -8.29 7.42
N PHE A 114 -22.43 -9.17 7.72
CA PHE A 114 -22.34 -9.86 9.00
C PHE A 114 -22.15 -8.88 10.16
N PHE A 115 -21.15 -7.99 10.07
CA PHE A 115 -20.89 -6.98 11.12
C PHE A 115 -22.10 -6.06 11.35
N GLU A 116 -22.71 -5.53 10.29
CA GLU A 116 -23.87 -4.66 10.42
C GLU A 116 -25.10 -5.39 10.99
N THR A 117 -25.24 -6.70 10.78
CA THR A 117 -26.34 -7.50 11.36
C THR A 117 -26.09 -7.84 12.84
N VAL A 118 -24.89 -8.32 13.18
CA VAL A 118 -24.58 -8.79 14.53
C VAL A 118 -24.33 -7.64 15.50
N LEU A 119 -23.53 -6.66 15.10
CA LEU A 119 -23.13 -5.54 15.95
C LEU A 119 -23.98 -4.29 15.73
N GLN A 120 -24.92 -4.32 14.77
CA GLN A 120 -25.71 -3.16 14.37
C GLN A 120 -24.82 -1.97 13.95
N ALA A 121 -23.59 -2.25 13.51
CA ALA A 121 -22.57 -1.28 13.11
C ALA A 121 -21.49 -1.96 12.27
N SER A 122 -20.91 -1.24 11.31
CA SER A 122 -19.64 -1.64 10.68
C SER A 122 -18.46 -1.37 11.63
N PRO A 123 -17.27 -1.96 11.42
CA PRO A 123 -16.11 -1.72 12.26
C PRO A 123 -15.78 -0.22 12.46
N GLY A 124 -15.81 0.58 11.40
CA GLY A 124 -15.60 2.03 11.47
C GLY A 124 -16.71 2.77 12.22
N LYS A 125 -17.98 2.38 12.00
CA LYS A 125 -19.13 2.94 12.75
C LYS A 125 -19.01 2.63 14.25
N LEU A 126 -18.57 1.43 14.62
CA LEU A 126 -18.34 1.03 16.01
C LEU A 126 -17.29 1.94 16.68
N LEU A 127 -16.16 2.16 16.01
CA LEU A 127 -15.10 3.06 16.51
C LEU A 127 -15.58 4.51 16.66
N CYS A 128 -16.47 4.97 15.77
CA CYS A 128 -17.11 6.29 15.87
C CYS A 128 -18.32 6.33 16.83
N SER A 129 -18.60 5.26 17.58
CA SER A 129 -19.76 5.17 18.49
C SER A 129 -21.09 5.44 17.78
N LEU A 130 -21.23 4.92 16.57
CA LEU A 130 -22.44 4.97 15.75
C LEU A 130 -23.14 3.61 15.75
N LYS A 131 -24.47 3.65 15.73
CA LYS A 131 -25.32 2.45 15.61
C LYS A 131 -26.33 2.64 14.49
N ILE A 132 -26.68 1.55 13.85
CA ILE A 132 -27.71 1.47 12.82
C ILE A 132 -29.01 1.03 13.49
N ALA A 133 -30.11 1.67 13.13
CA ALA A 133 -31.44 1.30 13.58
C ALA A 133 -32.39 1.25 12.37
N LYS A 134 -33.38 0.36 12.39
CA LYS A 134 -34.48 0.41 11.43
C LYS A 134 -35.50 1.47 11.84
N THR A 135 -36.25 1.98 10.85
CA THR A 135 -37.36 2.94 11.09
C THR A 135 -38.48 2.35 11.95
N ASN A 136 -38.67 1.03 11.94
CA ASN A 136 -39.63 0.32 12.78
C ASN A 136 -39.12 -0.01 14.20
N GLY A 137 -37.88 0.38 14.54
CA GLY A 137 -37.27 0.11 15.85
C GLY A 137 -36.69 -1.30 16.03
N GLU A 138 -36.85 -2.19 15.05
CA GLU A 138 -36.26 -3.53 15.09
C GLU A 138 -34.75 -3.53 14.81
N ASN A 139 -34.11 -4.65 15.13
CA ASN A 139 -32.74 -4.90 14.73
C ASN A 139 -32.63 -5.07 13.20
N LEU A 140 -31.47 -4.67 12.66
CA LEU A 140 -31.14 -4.85 11.25
C LEU A 140 -31.10 -6.34 10.90
N SER A 141 -31.86 -6.73 9.88
CA SER A 141 -31.85 -8.08 9.28
C SER A 141 -30.71 -8.23 8.28
N PHE A 142 -30.21 -9.46 8.09
CA PHE A 142 -29.11 -9.76 7.17
C PHE A 142 -29.39 -9.31 5.72
N VAL A 143 -30.59 -9.57 5.20
CA VAL A 143 -30.97 -9.13 3.84
C VAL A 143 -30.94 -7.61 3.70
N SER A 144 -31.41 -6.89 4.71
CA SER A 144 -31.37 -5.42 4.74
C SER A 144 -29.94 -4.89 4.83
N ALA A 145 -29.07 -5.56 5.59
CA ALA A 145 -27.64 -5.25 5.63
C ALA A 145 -26.97 -5.52 4.28
N LEU A 146 -27.30 -6.64 3.63
CA LEU A 146 -26.77 -7.04 2.32
C LEU A 146 -27.14 -6.03 1.23
N LEU A 147 -28.41 -5.63 1.15
CA LEU A 147 -28.87 -4.61 0.19
C LEU A 147 -28.12 -3.28 0.36
N ARG A 148 -27.91 -2.85 1.62
CA ARG A 148 -27.14 -1.64 1.92
C ARG A 148 -25.69 -1.77 1.48
N ASN A 149 -25.06 -2.91 1.73
CA ASN A 149 -23.66 -3.14 1.37
C ASN A 149 -23.46 -3.32 -0.14
N LEU A 150 -24.45 -3.89 -0.84
CA LEU A 150 -24.43 -4.03 -2.30
C LEU A 150 -24.48 -2.67 -3.01
N LEU A 151 -25.17 -1.70 -2.41
CA LEU A 151 -25.28 -0.33 -2.93
C LEU A 151 -24.12 0.58 -2.48
N LYS A 152 -23.27 0.15 -1.53
CA LYS A 152 -22.12 0.95 -1.08
C LYS A 152 -21.16 1.38 -2.21
N PRO A 153 -20.80 0.52 -3.20
CA PRO A 153 -19.95 0.94 -4.31
C PRO A 153 -20.57 2.07 -5.13
N LEU A 154 -21.89 2.01 -5.35
CA LEU A 154 -22.64 3.08 -6.02
C LEU A 154 -22.64 4.36 -5.17
N ASP A 155 -22.92 4.25 -3.87
CA ASP A 155 -22.87 5.37 -2.94
C ASP A 155 -21.48 6.01 -2.88
N LEU A 156 -20.41 5.20 -2.97
CA LEU A 156 -19.01 5.65 -2.98
C LEU A 156 -18.65 6.33 -4.31
N LEU A 157 -19.13 5.81 -5.45
CA LEU A 157 -18.96 6.46 -6.75
C LEU A 157 -19.66 7.81 -6.77
N LEU A 158 -20.87 7.87 -6.23
CA LEU A 158 -21.69 9.08 -6.16
C LEU A 158 -21.29 10.02 -5.02
N CYS A 159 -20.37 9.65 -4.11
CA CYS A 159 -20.02 10.47 -2.95
C CYS A 159 -19.36 11.80 -3.33
N PHE A 160 -18.75 11.86 -4.52
CA PHE A 160 -18.18 13.08 -5.11
C PHE A 160 -19.20 13.90 -5.91
N THR A 161 -20.44 13.44 -6.03
CA THR A 161 -21.51 14.12 -6.76
C THR A 161 -22.44 14.88 -5.81
N LEU A 162 -23.03 15.99 -6.26
CA LEU A 162 -24.06 16.72 -5.51
C LEU A 162 -25.28 15.85 -5.18
N VAL A 163 -25.56 14.80 -5.96
CA VAL A 163 -26.74 13.95 -5.83
C VAL A 163 -26.82 13.32 -4.43
N ASN A 164 -25.73 12.71 -3.96
CA ASN A 164 -25.74 12.03 -2.66
C ASN A 164 -25.86 13.03 -1.50
N LEU A 165 -25.32 14.25 -1.66
CA LEU A 165 -25.49 15.33 -0.68
C LEU A 165 -26.92 15.83 -0.63
N ILE A 166 -27.59 15.99 -1.78
CA ILE A 166 -28.99 16.39 -1.86
C ILE A 166 -29.87 15.34 -1.17
N VAL A 167 -29.69 14.05 -1.44
CA VAL A 167 -30.46 12.97 -0.79
C VAL A 167 -30.27 12.97 0.73
N LEU A 168 -29.03 13.15 1.18
CA LEU A 168 -28.70 13.26 2.60
C LEU A 168 -29.36 14.47 3.27
N ASP A 169 -29.47 15.61 2.57
CA ASP A 169 -30.03 16.84 3.14
C ASP A 169 -31.56 16.85 3.14
N GLN A 170 -32.18 16.30 2.09
CA GLN A 170 -33.64 16.22 1.94
C GLN A 170 -34.28 15.21 2.90
N THR A 171 -33.51 14.29 3.49
CA THR A 171 -34.04 13.23 4.35
C THR A 171 -33.90 13.58 5.83
N ARG A 172 -34.99 13.41 6.59
CA ARG A 172 -35.06 13.76 8.03
C ARG A 172 -33.95 13.13 8.88
N TYR A 173 -33.59 11.87 8.60
CA TYR A 173 -32.55 11.14 9.31
C TYR A 173 -31.21 11.08 8.55
N ARG A 174 -31.08 11.91 7.51
CA ARG A 174 -29.92 12.02 6.63
C ARG A 174 -29.58 10.69 5.96
N GLN A 175 -30.55 9.98 5.43
CA GLN A 175 -30.33 8.62 4.91
C GLN A 175 -29.65 8.68 3.54
N ARG A 176 -28.71 7.76 3.30
CA ARG A 176 -28.14 7.52 1.96
C ARG A 176 -29.11 6.68 1.13
N ILE A 177 -28.86 6.54 -0.17
CA ILE A 177 -29.71 5.74 -1.08
C ILE A 177 -29.88 4.31 -0.55
N GLY A 178 -28.78 3.65 -0.14
CA GLY A 178 -28.86 2.33 0.45
C GLY A 178 -29.64 2.29 1.78
N ASP A 179 -29.53 3.33 2.61
CA ASP A 179 -30.23 3.41 3.89
C ASP A 179 -31.74 3.61 3.71
N LEU A 180 -32.16 4.35 2.67
CA LEU A 180 -33.57 4.54 2.28
C LEU A 180 -34.21 3.23 1.83
N LEU A 181 -33.57 2.51 0.90
CA LEU A 181 -34.08 1.24 0.39
C LEU A 181 -34.22 0.17 1.47
N ALA A 182 -33.29 0.16 2.42
CA ALA A 182 -33.33 -0.77 3.55
C ALA A 182 -34.15 -0.27 4.75
N LYS A 183 -34.79 0.91 4.67
CA LYS A 183 -35.56 1.54 5.75
C LYS A 183 -34.79 1.64 7.07
N THR A 184 -33.55 2.12 6.98
CA THR A 184 -32.62 2.22 8.12
C THR A 184 -32.02 3.61 8.23
N PHE A 185 -31.56 3.96 9.41
CA PHE A 185 -30.84 5.20 9.64
C PHE A 185 -29.74 5.00 10.68
N VAL A 186 -28.81 5.95 10.76
CA VAL A 186 -27.65 5.89 11.66
C VAL A 186 -27.80 6.92 12.78
N ILE A 187 -27.67 6.44 14.01
CA ILE A 187 -27.74 7.21 15.25
C ILE A 187 -26.38 7.26 15.94
N GLN A 188 -26.15 8.33 16.69
CA GLN A 188 -24.97 8.49 17.52
C GLN A 188 -25.25 8.01 18.95
N ILE A 189 -24.40 7.14 19.47
CA ILE A 189 -24.43 6.73 20.87
C ILE A 189 -23.75 7.83 21.69
N LYS A 190 -24.52 8.60 22.44
CA LYS A 190 -23.98 9.64 23.33
C LYS A 190 -23.26 8.98 24.51
N LYS A 191 -21.92 9.05 24.52
CA LYS A 191 -21.12 8.74 25.71
C LYS A 191 -21.11 9.96 26.63
N LYS A 192 -21.65 9.85 27.85
CA LYS A 192 -21.45 10.85 28.90
C LYS A 192 -20.01 10.77 29.37
N THR A 193 -19.13 11.60 28.82
CA THR A 193 -17.80 11.80 29.38
C THR A 193 -17.82 13.01 30.31
N PRO A 194 -17.41 12.89 31.59
CA PRO A 194 -17.28 14.03 32.49
C PRO A 194 -16.29 15.03 31.91
N PHE A 195 -16.73 16.29 31.78
CA PHE A 195 -15.87 17.37 31.31
C PHE A 195 -15.27 18.13 32.51
N PRO A 196 -13.96 18.42 32.53
CA PRO A 196 -13.37 19.18 33.63
C PRO A 196 -13.91 20.62 33.63
N PRO A 197 -14.44 21.13 34.76
CA PRO A 197 -15.05 22.46 34.83
C PRO A 197 -14.07 23.61 34.52
N GLN A 198 -12.77 23.40 34.67
CA GLN A 198 -11.74 24.42 34.47
C GLN A 198 -11.51 24.79 32.98
N LEU A 199 -11.88 23.92 32.03
CA LEU A 199 -11.73 24.21 30.60
C LEU A 199 -12.68 25.31 30.09
N HIS A 200 -13.69 25.68 30.87
CA HIS A 200 -14.64 26.74 30.52
C HIS A 200 -13.98 28.14 30.45
N LYS A 201 -12.81 28.30 31.08
CA LYS A 201 -12.03 29.55 31.16
C LYS A 201 -10.78 29.56 30.27
N ALA A 202 -10.60 28.56 29.40
CA ALA A 202 -9.41 28.46 28.58
C ALA A 202 -9.41 29.53 27.47
N GLU A 203 -8.28 30.23 27.32
CA GLU A 203 -8.06 31.23 26.28
C GLU A 203 -7.90 30.54 24.91
N LEU A 204 -8.42 31.15 23.84
CA LEU A 204 -8.22 30.60 22.49
C LEU A 204 -6.76 30.74 22.07
N ALA A 205 -6.25 29.74 21.34
CA ALA A 205 -4.92 29.84 20.76
C ALA A 205 -4.87 30.88 19.62
N SER A 206 -3.79 31.66 19.57
CA SER A 206 -3.57 32.64 18.49
C SER A 206 -3.32 31.95 17.15
N GLY A 207 -3.77 32.55 16.04
CA GLY A 207 -3.54 32.03 14.70
C GLY A 207 -2.05 31.80 14.39
N SER A 208 -1.19 32.78 14.70
CA SER A 208 0.26 32.69 14.50
C SER A 208 0.92 31.59 15.33
N GLY A 209 0.56 31.46 16.61
CA GLY A 209 1.09 30.39 17.46
C GLY A 209 0.69 29.01 16.94
N ARG A 210 -0.50 28.88 16.35
CA ARG A 210 -0.95 27.63 15.73
C ARG A 210 -0.18 27.29 14.46
N LEU A 211 0.21 28.29 13.66
CA LEU A 211 1.08 28.08 12.49
C LEU A 211 2.47 27.62 12.92
N CYS A 212 3.09 28.27 13.90
CA CYS A 212 4.38 27.87 14.43
C CYS A 212 4.35 26.44 15.01
N ALA A 213 3.30 26.11 15.78
CA ALA A 213 3.10 24.76 16.28
C ALA A 213 2.94 23.74 15.14
N GLY A 214 2.21 24.11 14.08
CA GLY A 214 2.01 23.29 12.89
C GLY A 214 3.30 23.04 12.10
N LEU A 215 4.19 24.03 12.00
CA LEU A 215 5.50 23.87 11.34
C LEU A 215 6.39 22.89 12.11
N ILE A 216 6.40 22.96 13.44
CA ILE A 216 7.13 21.99 14.27
C ILE A 216 6.53 20.60 14.07
N ASP A 217 5.20 20.46 14.15
CA ASP A 217 4.52 19.18 13.91
C ASP A 217 4.83 18.62 12.51
N PHE A 218 4.93 19.48 11.50
CA PHE A 218 5.30 19.10 10.13
C PHE A 218 6.73 18.57 10.06
N ILE A 219 7.70 19.19 10.76
CA ILE A 219 9.08 18.68 10.82
C ILE A 219 9.12 17.27 11.42
N PHE A 220 8.41 17.05 12.54
CA PHE A 220 8.33 15.72 13.15
C PHE A 220 7.66 14.70 12.23
N PHE A 221 6.57 15.09 11.56
CA PHE A 221 5.87 14.22 10.61
C PHE A 221 6.72 13.91 9.38
N ALA A 222 7.40 14.91 8.81
CA ALA A 222 8.31 14.75 7.68
C ALA A 222 9.49 13.84 8.05
N ALA A 223 10.11 14.05 9.22
CA ALA A 223 11.20 13.18 9.68
C ALA A 223 10.75 11.72 9.86
N PHE A 224 9.55 11.50 10.40
CA PHE A 224 8.95 10.16 10.47
C PHE A 224 8.73 9.55 9.08
N LEU A 225 8.14 10.33 8.16
CA LEU A 225 7.87 9.87 6.80
C LEU A 225 9.17 9.55 6.04
N PHE A 226 10.17 10.44 6.08
CA PHE A 226 11.48 10.19 5.48
C PHE A 226 12.19 9.00 6.11
N GLY A 227 12.08 8.80 7.44
CA GLY A 227 12.60 7.59 8.08
C GLY A 227 11.96 6.32 7.52
N LEU A 228 10.63 6.31 7.33
CA LEU A 228 9.96 5.18 6.66
C LEU A 228 10.40 5.03 5.20
N LEU A 229 10.53 6.12 4.45
CA LEU A 229 10.97 6.07 3.05
C LEU A 229 12.41 5.55 2.91
N PHE A 230 13.32 5.93 3.82
CA PHE A 230 14.70 5.44 3.81
C PHE A 230 14.81 3.99 4.27
N SER A 231 13.78 3.47 4.95
CA SER A 231 13.69 2.04 5.28
C SER A 231 13.42 1.17 4.05
N PHE A 232 13.08 1.75 2.89
CA PHE A 232 13.00 0.96 1.66
C PHE A 232 14.39 0.46 1.25
N SER A 233 14.52 -0.86 1.18
CA SER A 233 15.75 -1.52 0.77
C SER A 233 15.51 -2.41 -0.46
N PRO A 234 16.41 -2.37 -1.47
CA PRO A 234 16.38 -3.30 -2.61
C PRO A 234 16.66 -4.76 -2.20
N ASN A 235 17.36 -4.97 -1.08
CA ASN A 235 17.77 -6.30 -0.60
C ASN A 235 16.59 -7.11 -0.05
N HIS A 236 15.53 -6.43 0.40
CA HIS A 236 14.33 -7.05 0.95
C HIS A 236 13.06 -6.54 0.24
N PRO A 237 12.83 -6.94 -1.03
CA PRO A 237 11.74 -6.39 -1.84
C PRO A 237 10.34 -6.66 -1.24
N GLN A 238 10.16 -7.77 -0.52
CA GLN A 238 8.90 -8.09 0.15
C GLN A 238 8.63 -7.18 1.35
N GLY A 239 9.67 -6.85 2.14
CA GLY A 239 9.57 -5.91 3.26
C GLY A 239 9.28 -4.50 2.75
N SER A 240 9.97 -4.07 1.70
CA SER A 240 9.73 -2.80 1.02
C SER A 240 8.32 -2.73 0.42
N LEU A 241 7.80 -3.81 -0.16
CA LEU A 241 6.42 -3.87 -0.63
C LEU A 241 5.44 -3.70 0.54
N LEU A 242 5.59 -4.49 1.61
CA LEU A 242 4.71 -4.41 2.77
C LEU A 242 4.72 -3.01 3.39
N LEU A 243 5.92 -2.41 3.52
CA LEU A 243 6.07 -1.06 4.03
C LEU A 243 5.36 -0.04 3.14
N LEU A 244 5.51 -0.13 1.81
CA LEU A 244 4.84 0.75 0.85
C LEU A 244 3.32 0.67 0.99
N LEU A 245 2.80 -0.55 1.17
CA LEU A 245 1.38 -0.78 1.37
C LEU A 245 0.88 -0.22 2.70
N LEU A 246 1.66 -0.34 3.78
CA LEU A 246 1.29 0.15 5.10
C LEU A 246 1.56 1.64 5.30
N LEU A 247 2.41 2.25 4.48
CA LEU A 247 2.83 3.65 4.60
C LEU A 247 1.68 4.66 4.77
N PRO A 248 0.60 4.67 3.96
CA PRO A 248 -0.50 5.61 4.17
C PRO A 248 -1.18 5.40 5.53
N LEU A 249 -1.31 4.16 6.00
CA LEU A 249 -1.91 3.84 7.29
C LEU A 249 -0.99 4.22 8.46
N LEU A 250 0.31 3.97 8.34
CA LEU A 250 1.31 4.38 9.33
C LEU A 250 1.35 5.91 9.48
N ALA A 251 1.33 6.64 8.36
CA ALA A 251 1.25 8.10 8.35
C ALA A 251 -0.04 8.59 9.02
N PHE A 252 -1.19 7.99 8.67
CA PHE A 252 -2.48 8.36 9.25
C PHE A 252 -2.57 8.06 10.75
N SER A 253 -2.07 6.89 11.17
CA SER A 253 -2.08 6.45 12.56
C SER A 253 -1.11 7.25 13.43
N TYR A 254 0.06 7.65 12.91
CA TYR A 254 0.98 8.57 13.58
C TYR A 254 0.27 9.88 13.99
N LEU A 255 -0.41 10.53 13.05
CA LEU A 255 -1.11 11.79 13.30
C LEU A 255 -2.31 11.63 14.26
N ILE A 256 -3.05 10.53 14.16
CA ILE A 256 -4.17 10.24 15.08
C ILE A 256 -3.66 9.92 16.48
N PHE A 257 -2.55 9.19 16.62
CA PHE A 257 -1.99 8.80 17.91
C PHE A 257 -1.75 10.02 18.80
N PHE A 258 -1.04 11.04 18.30
CA PHE A 258 -0.80 12.28 19.05
C PHE A 258 -2.10 13.02 19.37
N GLN A 259 -3.01 13.14 18.40
CA GLN A 259 -4.26 13.88 18.58
C GLN A 259 -5.22 13.23 19.57
N GLN A 260 -5.41 11.91 19.49
CA GLN A 260 -6.42 11.20 20.27
C GLN A 260 -5.91 10.79 21.65
N ILE A 261 -4.71 10.20 21.73
CA ILE A 261 -4.18 9.62 22.96
C ILE A 261 -3.56 10.71 23.83
N LEU A 262 -2.72 11.55 23.23
CA LEU A 262 -1.97 12.57 23.96
C LEU A 262 -2.68 13.93 24.02
N LYS A 263 -3.75 14.11 23.22
CA LYS A 263 -4.56 15.36 23.10
C LYS A 263 -3.77 16.60 22.66
N THR A 264 -2.50 16.41 22.35
CA THR A 264 -1.54 17.43 21.93
C THR A 264 -0.49 16.77 21.06
N SER A 265 0.19 17.59 20.27
CA SER A 265 1.27 17.19 19.36
C SER A 265 2.59 17.81 19.80
N PRO A 266 3.74 17.30 19.32
CA PRO A 266 5.07 17.79 19.72
C PRO A 266 5.22 19.32 19.60
N GLY A 267 4.72 19.92 18.52
CA GLY A 267 4.72 21.38 18.31
C GLY A 267 3.73 22.11 19.20
N LYS A 268 2.53 21.56 19.40
CA LYS A 268 1.51 22.16 20.30
C LYS A 268 1.92 22.15 21.76
N PHE A 269 2.78 21.22 22.17
CA PHE A 269 3.34 21.18 23.52
C PHE A 269 4.13 22.46 23.87
N PHE A 270 4.96 22.98 22.95
CA PHE A 270 5.77 24.19 23.20
C PHE A 270 4.91 25.41 23.54
N PHE A 271 3.78 25.56 22.86
CA PHE A 271 2.84 26.66 23.06
C PHE A 271 1.76 26.36 24.11
N ALA A 272 1.83 25.20 24.76
CA ALA A 272 0.85 24.72 25.73
C ALA A 272 -0.58 24.68 25.17
N TYR A 273 -0.71 24.20 23.93
CA TYR A 273 -2.00 24.06 23.26
C TYR A 273 -2.60 22.67 23.43
N GLU A 274 -3.91 22.65 23.66
CA GLU A 274 -4.72 21.44 23.74
C GLU A 274 -5.91 21.53 22.78
N ILE A 275 -6.26 20.40 22.20
CA ILE A 275 -7.36 20.29 21.23
C ILE A 275 -8.62 19.83 21.96
N ILE A 276 -9.72 20.58 21.78
CA ILE A 276 -11.00 20.26 22.43
C ILE A 276 -12.16 20.37 21.45
N GLN A 277 -13.29 19.75 21.80
CA GLN A 277 -14.53 19.93 21.07
C GLN A 277 -15.08 21.33 21.32
N GLU A 278 -15.70 21.95 20.32
CA GLU A 278 -16.33 23.27 20.45
C GLU A 278 -17.43 23.30 21.52
N ARG A 279 -18.18 22.20 21.66
CA ARG A 279 -19.19 22.00 22.71
C ARG A 279 -18.59 21.73 24.09
N ARG A 280 -17.30 22.02 24.29
CA ARG A 280 -16.58 21.84 25.56
C ARG A 280 -16.73 20.41 26.07
N SER A 281 -16.39 19.45 25.21
CA SER A 281 -16.26 18.03 25.53
C SER A 281 -14.85 17.56 25.15
N PRO A 282 -14.35 16.42 25.67
CA PRO A 282 -13.11 15.84 25.16
C PRO A 282 -13.23 15.56 23.66
N LEU A 283 -12.07 15.51 23.00
CA LEU A 283 -11.98 15.22 21.57
C LEU A 283 -12.59 13.86 21.26
N LEU A 284 -13.63 13.85 20.43
CA LEU A 284 -14.21 12.62 19.88
C LEU A 284 -13.25 11.98 18.87
N PHE A 285 -13.21 10.65 18.84
CA PHE A 285 -12.38 9.91 17.89
C PHE A 285 -12.71 10.23 16.43
N SER A 286 -14.00 10.36 16.10
CA SER A 286 -14.46 10.79 14.77
C SER A 286 -13.90 12.17 14.40
N SER A 287 -13.91 13.11 15.33
CA SER A 287 -13.33 14.45 15.13
C SER A 287 -11.83 14.37 14.84
N ALA A 288 -11.08 13.49 15.52
CA ALA A 288 -9.65 13.27 15.24
C ALA A 288 -9.42 12.70 13.84
N VAL A 289 -10.22 11.71 13.41
CA VAL A 289 -10.15 11.11 12.06
C VAL A 289 -10.39 12.14 10.97
N VAL A 290 -11.44 12.97 11.09
CA VAL A 290 -11.75 14.04 10.11
C VAL A 290 -10.62 15.06 10.04
N ARG A 291 -10.08 15.48 11.19
CA ARG A 291 -8.94 16.41 11.24
C ARG A 291 -7.71 15.84 10.56
N THR A 292 -7.39 14.56 10.78
CA THR A 292 -6.23 13.92 10.16
C THR A 292 -6.40 13.76 8.66
N PHE A 293 -7.59 13.37 8.19
CA PHE A 293 -7.86 13.29 6.75
C PHE A 293 -7.70 14.65 6.06
N LEU A 294 -8.20 15.71 6.69
CA LEU A 294 -8.08 17.07 6.16
C LEU A 294 -6.71 17.70 6.38
N TYR A 295 -5.80 17.02 7.08
CA TYR A 295 -4.45 17.52 7.34
C TYR A 295 -3.67 17.76 6.04
N ILE A 296 -3.89 16.93 5.01
CA ILE A 296 -3.29 17.10 3.68
C ILE A 296 -3.62 18.48 3.09
N PHE A 297 -4.87 18.94 3.29
CA PHE A 297 -5.29 20.26 2.86
C PHE A 297 -4.82 21.37 3.79
N ASP A 298 -4.67 21.08 5.09
CA ASP A 298 -4.13 22.03 6.07
C ASP A 298 -2.63 22.33 5.82
N LEU A 299 -1.90 21.48 5.11
CA LEU A 299 -0.50 21.69 4.71
C LEU A 299 -0.33 22.70 3.57
N LEU A 300 -1.39 22.96 2.80
CA LEU A 300 -1.34 23.89 1.68
C LEU A 300 -1.47 25.34 2.17
N PRO A 301 -0.85 26.33 1.50
CA PRO A 301 -1.00 27.75 1.86
C PRO A 301 -2.47 28.23 1.89
N SER A 302 -3.36 27.59 1.12
CA SER A 302 -4.79 27.86 1.11
C SER A 302 -5.47 27.62 2.47
N SER A 303 -4.86 26.82 3.35
CA SER A 303 -5.39 26.55 4.70
C SER A 303 -5.34 27.76 5.64
N LEU A 304 -4.58 28.80 5.28
CA LEU A 304 -4.52 30.07 6.01
C LEU A 304 -5.84 30.84 5.94
N LEU A 305 -6.59 30.71 4.83
CA LEU A 305 -7.86 31.42 4.63
C LEU A 305 -8.89 31.09 5.73
N PRO A 306 -9.20 29.81 6.02
CA PRO A 306 -10.05 29.45 7.16
C PRO A 306 -9.59 30.05 8.50
N VAL A 307 -8.28 30.08 8.75
CA VAL A 307 -7.72 30.56 10.03
C VAL A 307 -7.92 32.07 10.19
N ILE A 308 -7.80 32.83 9.12
CA ILE A 308 -7.98 34.29 9.12
C ILE A 308 -9.47 34.65 9.19
N LEU A 309 -10.32 33.93 8.43
CA LEU A 309 -11.75 34.21 8.35
C LEU A 309 -12.53 33.75 9.58
N SER A 310 -12.06 32.70 10.27
CA SER A 310 -12.70 32.18 11.47
C SER A 310 -12.39 33.05 12.68
N GLU A 311 -13.42 33.54 13.38
CA GLU A 311 -13.27 34.22 14.68
C GLU A 311 -12.49 33.42 15.73
N LYS A 312 -12.58 32.08 15.66
CA LYS A 312 -11.89 31.13 16.56
C LYS A 312 -10.53 30.66 16.04
N HIS A 313 -10.01 31.30 14.98
CA HIS A 313 -8.76 30.96 14.31
C HIS A 313 -8.66 29.47 13.89
N GLN A 314 -9.76 28.87 13.42
CA GLN A 314 -9.86 27.44 13.09
C GLN A 314 -9.33 27.15 11.67
N ARG A 315 -8.62 26.03 11.50
CA ARG A 315 -8.24 25.52 10.15
C ARG A 315 -9.40 24.76 9.53
N LEU A 316 -9.28 24.39 8.25
CA LEU A 316 -10.29 23.61 7.54
C LEU A 316 -10.64 22.32 8.30
N GLY A 317 -9.63 21.58 8.75
CA GLY A 317 -9.83 20.37 9.54
C GLY A 317 -10.53 20.61 10.88
N ASP A 318 -10.27 21.75 11.53
CA ASP A 318 -10.88 22.10 12.81
C ASP A 318 -12.36 22.50 12.66
N LEU A 319 -12.69 23.22 11.59
CA LEU A 319 -14.05 23.60 11.21
C LEU A 319 -14.90 22.36 10.90
N ALA A 320 -14.40 21.48 10.02
CA ALA A 320 -15.10 20.26 9.65
C ALA A 320 -15.36 19.33 10.84
N ALA A 321 -14.42 19.27 11.79
CA ALA A 321 -14.55 18.45 12.99
C ALA A 321 -15.30 19.13 14.14
N GLY A 322 -15.57 20.44 14.07
CA GLY A 322 -16.18 21.21 15.17
C GLY A 322 -15.30 21.20 16.43
N THR A 323 -14.03 21.55 16.25
CA THR A 323 -12.99 21.53 17.29
C THR A 323 -12.27 22.86 17.37
N ILE A 324 -11.79 23.21 18.55
CA ILE A 324 -11.03 24.43 18.80
C ILE A 324 -9.73 24.09 19.52
N VAL A 325 -8.75 24.98 19.36
CA VAL A 325 -7.47 24.87 20.05
C VAL A 325 -7.43 25.95 21.11
N VAL A 326 -7.18 25.53 22.35
CA VAL A 326 -7.13 26.42 23.50
C VAL A 326 -5.75 26.37 24.13
N LYS A 327 -5.34 27.48 24.73
CA LYS A 327 -4.17 27.56 25.59
C LYS A 327 -4.52 26.94 26.93
N TRP A 328 -3.73 25.97 27.33
CA TRP A 328 -3.88 25.22 28.57
C TRP A 328 -2.56 25.17 29.35
N LYS A 329 -2.55 24.55 30.53
CA LYS A 329 -1.30 24.28 31.25
C LYS A 329 -0.54 23.15 30.55
N ARG A 330 0.79 23.30 30.44
CA ARG A 330 1.67 22.21 29.96
C ARG A 330 1.43 20.98 30.84
N SER A 331 1.03 19.89 30.22
CA SER A 331 0.76 18.63 30.90
C SER A 331 1.88 17.63 30.62
N ILE A 332 2.04 16.66 31.52
CA ILE A 332 3.01 15.56 31.33
C ILE A 332 2.77 14.79 30.03
N ARG A 333 1.50 14.75 29.56
CA ARG A 333 1.12 14.14 28.28
C ARG A 333 1.79 14.83 27.10
N GLY A 334 1.97 16.15 27.16
CA GLY A 334 2.67 16.90 26.12
C GLY A 334 4.18 16.67 26.12
N ALA A 335 4.79 16.51 27.30
CA ALA A 335 6.20 16.13 27.39
C ALA A 335 6.43 14.72 26.83
N ILE A 336 5.53 13.78 27.14
CA ILE A 336 5.52 12.44 26.54
C ILE A 336 5.34 12.52 25.01
N ALA A 337 4.43 13.38 24.52
CA ALA A 337 4.24 13.59 23.08
C ALA A 337 5.52 14.08 22.40
N PHE A 338 6.21 15.05 23.00
CA PHE A 338 7.47 15.53 22.47
C PHE A 338 8.56 14.44 22.47
N ALA A 339 8.74 13.72 23.58
CA ALA A 339 9.73 12.64 23.69
C ALA A 339 9.45 11.49 22.70
N LEU A 340 8.20 11.04 22.60
CA LEU A 340 7.80 10.02 21.64
C LEU A 340 7.93 10.50 20.19
N GLY A 341 7.58 11.76 19.91
CA GLY A 341 7.81 12.36 18.60
C GLY A 341 9.29 12.34 18.24
N LEU A 342 10.18 12.68 19.18
CA LEU A 342 11.62 12.66 18.97
C LEU A 342 12.17 11.25 18.72
N ILE A 343 11.71 10.27 19.50
CA ILE A 343 12.14 8.87 19.35
C ILE A 343 11.61 8.28 18.04
N LEU A 344 10.30 8.40 17.77
CA LEU A 344 9.67 7.80 16.60
C LEU A 344 10.09 8.47 15.29
N SER A 345 10.24 9.79 15.27
CA SER A 345 10.62 10.51 14.06
C SER A 345 12.14 10.60 13.92
N GLY A 346 12.81 11.12 14.95
CA GLY A 346 14.25 11.36 14.93
C GLY A 346 15.06 10.07 15.02
N GLY A 347 14.68 9.15 15.92
CA GLY A 347 15.36 7.86 16.04
C GLY A 347 15.18 6.97 14.81
N LEU A 348 13.98 6.98 14.20
CA LEU A 348 13.76 6.27 12.95
C LEU A 348 14.59 6.87 11.83
N LEU A 349 14.55 8.19 11.62
CA LEU A 349 15.33 8.83 10.56
C LEU A 349 16.85 8.62 10.76
N ALA A 350 17.36 8.82 11.98
CA ALA A 350 18.77 8.64 12.29
C ALA A 350 19.26 7.22 12.03
N SER A 351 18.49 6.20 12.43
CA SER A 351 18.86 4.80 12.18
C SER A 351 18.90 4.44 10.69
N GLN A 352 18.13 5.13 9.84
CA GLN A 352 18.09 4.86 8.40
C GLN A 352 19.07 5.71 7.58
N LEU A 353 19.62 6.79 8.15
CA LEU A 353 20.67 7.60 7.50
C LEU A 353 22.01 6.85 7.43
N GLU A 354 22.26 5.90 8.34
CA GLU A 354 23.48 5.07 8.34
C GLU A 354 23.43 3.93 7.30
N VAL A 355 22.22 3.59 6.82
CA VAL A 355 22.02 2.52 5.83
C VAL A 355 22.42 3.03 4.44
N ARG A 356 23.47 2.42 3.87
CA ARG A 356 24.02 2.82 2.56
C ARG A 356 23.10 2.48 1.38
N ASP A 357 22.28 1.44 1.48
CA ASP A 357 21.41 0.94 0.39
C ASP A 357 19.97 1.50 0.51
N ASN A 358 19.84 2.83 0.53
CA ASN A 358 18.55 3.50 0.64
C ASN A 358 18.11 4.16 -0.68
N ILE A 359 16.94 4.79 -0.66
CA ILE A 359 16.29 5.43 -1.83
C ILE A 359 17.11 6.55 -2.49
N LEU A 360 18.16 7.07 -1.83
CA LEU A 360 18.99 8.16 -2.36
C LEU A 360 20.17 7.65 -3.21
N THR A 361 20.37 6.34 -3.30
CA THR A 361 21.44 5.77 -4.13
C THR A 361 21.10 5.84 -5.62
N GLU A 362 22.09 6.19 -6.46
CA GLU A 362 21.91 6.37 -7.92
C GLU A 362 21.39 5.10 -8.64
N ASN A 363 21.56 3.92 -8.03
CA ASN A 363 21.11 2.63 -8.55
C ASN A 363 19.88 2.07 -7.83
N PHE A 364 19.12 2.89 -7.11
CA PHE A 364 17.93 2.43 -6.40
C PHE A 364 16.81 2.05 -7.36
N TYR A 365 16.59 0.74 -7.54
CA TYR A 365 15.46 0.20 -8.30
C TYR A 365 14.67 -0.78 -7.44
N LEU A 366 13.46 -0.38 -7.04
CA LEU A 366 12.50 -1.25 -6.39
C LEU A 366 11.80 -2.12 -7.43
N ASN A 367 12.27 -3.36 -7.57
CA ASN A 367 11.51 -4.36 -8.33
C ASN A 367 10.54 -5.09 -7.39
N PHE A 368 9.27 -4.69 -7.44
CA PHE A 368 8.19 -5.37 -6.72
C PHE A 368 7.64 -6.58 -7.49
N LEU A 369 8.06 -6.79 -8.73
CA LEU A 369 7.72 -8.00 -9.46
C LEU A 369 8.41 -9.19 -8.77
N PRO A 370 7.74 -10.35 -8.69
CA PRO A 370 8.41 -11.56 -8.27
C PRO A 370 9.66 -11.73 -9.14
N ARG A 371 10.85 -11.69 -8.52
CA ARG A 371 12.03 -12.32 -9.12
C ARG A 371 11.69 -13.80 -9.18
N PHE A 372 11.22 -14.24 -10.35
CA PHE A 372 11.27 -15.64 -10.68
C PHE A 372 12.77 -15.94 -10.84
N SER A 373 13.45 -16.24 -9.72
CA SER A 373 14.57 -17.15 -9.86
C SER A 373 13.93 -18.40 -10.42
N SER A 374 14.36 -18.83 -11.61
CA SER A 374 14.20 -20.20 -12.05
C SER A 374 15.00 -21.10 -11.10
N SER A 375 14.60 -21.14 -9.83
CA SER A 375 14.82 -22.30 -9.00
C SER A 375 13.94 -23.35 -9.64
N SER A 376 14.51 -24.05 -10.61
CA SER A 376 13.97 -25.23 -11.30
C SER A 376 12.58 -25.56 -10.80
N VAL A 377 11.58 -24.82 -11.32
CA VAL A 377 10.22 -25.30 -11.25
C VAL A 377 10.36 -26.59 -12.02
N ALA A 378 10.34 -27.72 -11.32
CA ALA A 378 10.30 -29.02 -11.95
C ALA A 378 9.12 -28.94 -12.90
N VAL A 379 9.41 -28.66 -14.16
CA VAL A 379 8.41 -28.61 -15.19
C VAL A 379 7.92 -30.03 -15.19
N ASP A 380 6.65 -30.20 -14.87
CA ASP A 380 5.98 -31.47 -14.77
C ASP A 380 6.26 -32.23 -16.09
N GLU A 381 7.29 -33.10 -16.07
CA GLU A 381 7.96 -33.60 -17.27
C GLU A 381 6.97 -34.30 -18.20
N LYS A 382 5.82 -34.72 -17.66
CA LYS A 382 4.76 -35.40 -18.39
C LYS A 382 3.81 -34.50 -19.19
N LYS A 383 3.89 -33.16 -19.11
CA LYS A 383 2.94 -32.26 -19.80
C LYS A 383 3.52 -31.43 -20.96
N LEU A 384 4.82 -31.57 -21.25
CA LEU A 384 5.49 -30.82 -22.33
C LEU A 384 5.51 -31.53 -23.69
N PHE A 385 5.19 -32.81 -23.74
CA PHE A 385 5.32 -33.58 -24.99
C PHE A 385 4.08 -33.39 -25.87
N GLY A 386 4.20 -32.55 -26.91
CA GLY A 386 3.23 -32.43 -27.99
C GLY A 386 3.24 -31.09 -28.75
N ASN A 387 3.66 -30.00 -28.07
CA ASN A 387 3.78 -28.67 -28.67
C ASN A 387 5.24 -28.21 -28.59
N LEU A 388 5.72 -27.58 -29.66
CA LEU A 388 7.04 -26.96 -29.69
C LEU A 388 7.08 -25.85 -28.63
N VAL A 389 8.04 -25.90 -27.71
CA VAL A 389 8.19 -24.91 -26.63
C VAL A 389 9.65 -24.49 -26.52
N LEU A 390 9.86 -23.18 -26.46
CA LEU A 390 11.13 -22.56 -26.12
C LEU A 390 11.10 -22.16 -24.64
N SER A 391 12.05 -22.67 -23.86
CA SER A 391 12.16 -22.46 -22.41
C SER A 391 13.55 -21.97 -22.02
N GLU A 392 13.67 -21.37 -20.83
CA GLU A 392 14.95 -21.03 -20.19
C GLU A 392 15.88 -20.08 -20.99
N LEU A 393 15.32 -19.11 -21.73
CA LEU A 393 16.15 -18.10 -22.40
C LEU A 393 16.94 -17.27 -21.39
N SER A 394 18.26 -17.37 -21.46
CA SER A 394 19.20 -16.69 -20.59
C SER A 394 20.27 -15.94 -21.38
N PHE A 395 20.83 -14.88 -20.78
CA PHE A 395 21.95 -14.13 -21.33
C PHE A 395 23.21 -14.46 -20.52
N SER A 396 24.35 -14.67 -21.17
CA SER A 396 25.61 -15.02 -20.50
C SER A 396 26.75 -14.08 -20.90
N GLU A 397 27.81 -14.06 -20.08
CA GLU A 397 29.01 -13.24 -20.33
C GLU A 397 29.94 -13.86 -21.39
N GLY A 398 29.67 -15.10 -21.76
CA GLY A 398 30.45 -15.89 -22.70
C GLY A 398 29.76 -17.21 -23.04
N PRO A 399 30.36 -18.03 -23.92
CA PRO A 399 29.74 -19.26 -24.40
C PRO A 399 29.45 -20.29 -23.29
N ASP A 400 30.22 -20.26 -22.19
CA ASP A 400 30.09 -21.17 -21.04
C ASP A 400 30.14 -20.45 -19.66
N LEU A 401 29.94 -19.12 -19.62
CA LEU A 401 30.07 -18.30 -18.41
C LEU A 401 28.74 -18.10 -17.66
N GLU A 402 28.83 -17.66 -16.39
CA GLU A 402 27.71 -17.43 -15.48
C GLU A 402 26.58 -16.59 -16.13
N VAL A 403 25.34 -17.03 -15.92
CA VAL A 403 24.14 -16.36 -16.43
C VAL A 403 24.06 -14.94 -15.85
N ARG A 404 24.00 -13.93 -16.73
CA ARG A 404 23.83 -12.53 -16.32
C ARG A 404 22.48 -12.33 -15.66
N THR A 405 22.52 -11.90 -14.40
CA THR A 405 21.33 -11.56 -13.62
C THR A 405 20.65 -10.26 -14.07
N VAL A 406 21.39 -9.39 -14.77
CA VAL A 406 20.88 -8.20 -15.45
C VAL A 406 21.48 -8.14 -16.87
N PRO A 407 20.67 -8.19 -17.95
CA PRO A 407 21.16 -8.15 -19.32
C PRO A 407 21.54 -6.71 -19.72
N LEU A 408 22.64 -6.22 -19.15
CA LEU A 408 23.25 -4.92 -19.45
C LEU A 408 24.52 -5.14 -20.27
N PHE A 409 24.64 -4.44 -21.39
CA PHE A 409 25.73 -4.58 -22.35
C PHE A 409 26.31 -3.21 -22.77
N VAL A 410 27.50 -3.21 -23.37
CA VAL A 410 28.20 -2.03 -23.89
C VAL A 410 28.30 -2.12 -25.43
N PRO A 411 28.32 -1.00 -26.19
CA PRO A 411 28.56 -1.03 -27.63
C PRO A 411 29.87 -1.78 -27.97
N GLY A 412 29.84 -2.66 -28.97
CA GLY A 412 30.97 -3.53 -29.33
C GLY A 412 31.02 -4.87 -28.57
N GLU A 413 30.21 -5.07 -27.53
CA GLU A 413 30.15 -6.31 -26.77
C GLU A 413 29.35 -7.40 -27.52
N THR A 414 29.72 -8.67 -27.33
CA THR A 414 28.98 -9.82 -27.88
C THR A 414 27.98 -10.32 -26.85
N VAL A 415 26.70 -10.30 -27.21
CA VAL A 415 25.58 -10.83 -26.44
C VAL A 415 25.52 -12.33 -26.68
N TYR A 416 25.83 -13.13 -25.66
CA TYR A 416 25.60 -14.57 -25.68
C TYR A 416 24.23 -14.87 -25.11
N MET A 417 23.49 -15.76 -25.78
CA MET A 417 22.18 -16.21 -25.37
C MET A 417 22.08 -17.72 -25.49
N SER A 418 21.44 -18.35 -24.52
CA SER A 418 21.16 -19.78 -24.55
C SER A 418 19.69 -20.01 -24.25
N PHE A 419 19.08 -20.96 -24.95
CA PHE A 419 17.70 -21.37 -24.74
C PHE A 419 17.52 -22.86 -24.99
N VAL A 420 16.55 -23.44 -24.30
CA VAL A 420 16.26 -24.88 -24.33
C VAL A 420 14.99 -25.13 -25.13
N ILE A 421 15.05 -26.10 -26.03
CA ILE A 421 13.96 -26.49 -26.93
C ILE A 421 13.41 -27.85 -26.51
N THR A 422 12.09 -27.96 -26.42
CA THR A 422 11.36 -29.21 -26.15
C THR A 422 10.15 -29.35 -27.08
N GLY A 423 9.67 -30.58 -27.27
CA GLY A 423 8.44 -30.85 -28.02
C GLY A 423 8.54 -30.77 -29.55
N PHE A 424 9.72 -31.03 -30.11
CA PHE A 424 9.99 -31.11 -31.55
C PHE A 424 9.69 -32.52 -32.12
N GLU A 425 9.37 -32.61 -33.42
CA GLU A 425 9.05 -33.87 -34.09
C GLU A 425 10.29 -34.54 -34.71
N LEU A 426 10.43 -35.85 -34.50
CA LEU A 426 11.50 -36.65 -35.08
C LEU A 426 11.01 -37.40 -36.32
N LYS A 427 11.71 -37.27 -37.45
CA LYS A 427 11.51 -38.12 -38.62
C LYS A 427 12.77 -38.94 -38.87
N GLY A 428 12.66 -40.27 -38.74
CA GLY A 428 13.82 -41.18 -38.86
C GLY A 428 14.86 -41.01 -37.75
N GLY A 429 14.44 -40.58 -36.55
CA GLY A 429 15.32 -40.34 -35.40
C GLY A 429 16.11 -39.03 -35.43
N LYS A 430 15.88 -38.17 -36.44
CA LYS A 430 16.51 -36.85 -36.57
C LYS A 430 15.51 -35.73 -36.32
N ALA A 431 15.96 -34.67 -35.65
CA ALA A 431 15.24 -33.41 -35.53
C ALA A 431 15.68 -32.46 -36.65
N TRP A 432 14.78 -31.57 -37.10
CA TRP A 432 15.12 -30.51 -38.05
C TRP A 432 14.56 -29.17 -37.58
N LEU A 433 15.40 -28.38 -36.93
CA LEU A 433 15.04 -27.13 -36.27
C LEU A 433 15.84 -25.97 -36.87
N THR A 434 15.16 -24.83 -37.05
CA THR A 434 15.79 -23.58 -37.53
C THR A 434 15.41 -22.42 -36.63
N ASP A 435 16.40 -21.62 -36.22
CA ASP A 435 16.24 -20.37 -35.46
C ASP A 435 16.46 -19.14 -36.37
N ASP A 436 15.50 -18.22 -36.40
CA ASP A 436 15.66 -16.87 -36.95
C ASP A 436 15.68 -15.84 -35.82
N LEU A 437 16.75 -15.04 -35.75
CA LEU A 437 16.95 -14.02 -34.71
C LEU A 437 16.79 -12.60 -35.30
N GLN A 438 15.88 -11.81 -34.74
CA GLN A 438 15.71 -10.40 -35.10
C GLN A 438 15.91 -9.49 -33.89
N VAL A 439 16.64 -8.40 -34.10
CA VAL A 439 16.96 -7.40 -33.07
C VAL A 439 16.44 -6.06 -33.52
N GLN A 440 15.61 -5.45 -32.69
CA GLN A 440 15.03 -4.15 -32.89
C GLN A 440 15.72 -3.12 -31.99
N TYR A 441 16.19 -2.03 -32.59
CA TYR A 441 16.84 -0.92 -31.90
C TYR A 441 15.82 -0.11 -31.06
N PRO A 442 16.28 0.75 -30.12
CA PRO A 442 15.41 1.57 -29.28
C PRO A 442 14.47 2.52 -30.04
N ASP A 443 14.78 2.85 -31.29
CA ASP A 443 13.97 3.68 -32.21
C ASP A 443 12.93 2.87 -33.00
N ASN A 444 12.74 1.59 -32.66
CA ASN A 444 11.94 0.60 -33.38
C ASN A 444 12.42 0.28 -34.80
N SER A 445 13.58 0.76 -35.23
CA SER A 445 14.18 0.33 -36.50
C SER A 445 14.63 -1.13 -36.39
N LEU A 446 14.47 -1.87 -37.49
CA LEU A 446 14.92 -3.26 -37.58
C LEU A 446 16.43 -3.23 -37.76
N GLY A 447 17.15 -3.72 -36.76
CA GLY A 447 18.58 -3.48 -36.65
C GLY A 447 19.44 -4.57 -37.22
N LEU A 448 19.36 -5.76 -36.63
CA LEU A 448 20.08 -6.95 -37.06
C LEU A 448 19.08 -8.08 -37.24
N SER A 449 19.11 -8.72 -38.41
CA SER A 449 18.31 -9.90 -38.73
C SER A 449 19.27 -11.00 -39.16
N LEU A 450 19.42 -12.02 -38.32
CA LEU A 450 20.13 -13.24 -38.67
C LEU A 450 19.08 -14.27 -39.08
N GLU A 451 18.91 -14.43 -40.39
CA GLU A 451 18.10 -15.51 -40.95
C GLU A 451 18.89 -16.82 -40.83
N LYS A 452 18.25 -17.88 -40.32
CA LYS A 452 18.91 -19.18 -40.02
C LYS A 452 20.16 -19.03 -39.17
N ALA A 453 20.04 -18.35 -38.03
CA ALA A 453 21.16 -18.20 -37.08
C ALA A 453 21.72 -19.57 -36.65
N ILE A 454 20.86 -20.58 -36.48
CA ILE A 454 21.22 -21.97 -36.21
C ILE A 454 20.30 -22.91 -37.00
N GLU A 455 20.88 -23.86 -37.74
CA GLU A 455 20.16 -24.97 -38.39
C GLU A 455 20.65 -26.29 -37.76
N TYR A 456 19.77 -26.94 -37.00
CA TYR A 456 20.04 -28.22 -36.34
C TYR A 456 19.37 -29.34 -37.12
N HIS A 457 20.16 -30.24 -37.71
CA HIS A 457 19.69 -31.40 -38.44
C HIS A 457 20.48 -32.66 -38.07
N ASP A 458 20.24 -33.17 -36.86
CA ASP A 458 20.95 -34.34 -36.34
C ASP A 458 20.05 -35.27 -35.51
N TYR A 459 20.58 -36.44 -35.16
CA TYR A 459 19.91 -37.41 -34.31
C TYR A 459 19.65 -36.83 -32.92
N ALA A 460 18.39 -36.87 -32.51
CA ALA A 460 17.97 -36.37 -31.22
C ALA A 460 16.97 -37.34 -30.58
N ASN A 461 16.97 -37.38 -29.25
CA ASN A 461 16.01 -38.17 -28.49
C ASN A 461 14.79 -37.32 -28.15
N GLU A 462 13.59 -37.85 -28.34
CA GLU A 462 12.32 -37.14 -28.13
C GLU A 462 12.15 -36.64 -26.69
N ASN A 463 12.83 -37.30 -25.73
CA ASN A 463 12.77 -37.00 -24.30
C ASN A 463 13.95 -36.15 -23.80
N MET A 464 14.90 -35.79 -24.66
CA MET A 464 16.05 -34.96 -24.26
C MET A 464 15.89 -33.53 -24.78
N PRO A 465 16.00 -32.52 -23.91
CA PRO A 465 15.99 -31.13 -24.35
C PRO A 465 17.22 -30.84 -25.23
N ILE A 466 17.03 -30.03 -26.27
CA ILE A 466 18.13 -29.53 -27.10
C ILE A 466 18.42 -28.08 -26.68
N THR A 467 19.67 -27.79 -26.32
CA THR A 467 20.10 -26.43 -25.98
C THR A 467 20.70 -25.76 -27.21
N PHE A 468 20.20 -24.58 -27.56
CA PHE A 468 20.78 -23.71 -28.57
C PHE A 468 21.54 -22.59 -27.90
N THR A 469 22.73 -22.27 -28.42
CA THR A 469 23.55 -21.14 -27.98
C THR A 469 23.80 -20.24 -29.18
N ASN A 470 23.34 -19.00 -29.09
CA ASN A 470 23.47 -17.99 -30.13
C ASN A 470 24.30 -16.81 -29.60
N SER A 471 25.05 -16.15 -30.47
CA SER A 471 25.87 -15.00 -30.13
C SER A 471 25.67 -13.87 -31.14
N LEU A 472 25.54 -12.65 -30.62
CA LEU A 472 25.27 -11.46 -31.40
C LEU A 472 26.26 -10.37 -31.00
N THR A 473 27.14 -9.96 -31.92
CA THR A 473 28.04 -8.82 -31.69
C THR A 473 27.31 -7.51 -31.94
N LEU A 474 27.24 -6.64 -30.93
CA LEU A 474 26.64 -5.32 -31.06
C LEU A 474 27.58 -4.38 -31.85
N PRO A 475 27.07 -3.61 -32.83
CA PRO A 475 27.87 -2.60 -33.52
C PRO A 475 28.47 -1.56 -32.56
N GLU A 476 29.68 -1.08 -32.83
CA GLU A 476 30.36 -0.07 -32.00
C GLU A 476 29.59 1.26 -31.91
N ASN A 477 28.73 1.55 -32.88
CA ASN A 477 27.87 2.74 -32.94
C ASN A 477 26.46 2.52 -32.33
N SER A 478 26.26 1.45 -31.55
CA SER A 478 24.97 1.13 -30.92
C SER A 478 24.52 2.24 -29.97
N THR A 479 23.28 2.70 -30.12
CA THR A 479 22.69 3.73 -29.26
C THR A 479 22.36 3.17 -27.88
N SER A 480 22.47 4.00 -26.84
CA SER A 480 22.05 3.60 -25.50
C SER A 480 20.53 3.47 -25.43
N GLY A 481 20.02 2.37 -24.87
CA GLY A 481 18.58 2.17 -24.75
C GLY A 481 18.18 0.71 -24.59
N ARG A 482 16.87 0.46 -24.70
CA ARG A 482 16.27 -0.88 -24.64
C ARG A 482 16.22 -1.48 -26.04
N TYR A 483 16.78 -2.67 -26.19
CA TYR A 483 16.77 -3.44 -27.42
C TYR A 483 15.80 -4.60 -27.26
N ASN A 484 14.97 -4.86 -28.27
CA ASN A 484 14.05 -5.99 -28.26
C ASN A 484 14.58 -7.09 -29.18
N ILE A 485 14.50 -8.33 -28.71
CA ILE A 485 14.89 -9.52 -29.45
C ILE A 485 13.63 -10.33 -29.73
N VAL A 486 13.49 -10.75 -30.99
CA VAL A 486 12.46 -11.68 -31.45
C VAL A 486 13.17 -12.92 -31.96
N ILE A 487 12.93 -14.05 -31.29
CA ILE A 487 13.41 -15.36 -31.70
C ILE A 487 12.26 -16.11 -32.34
N THR A 488 12.46 -16.59 -33.56
CA THR A 488 11.47 -17.38 -34.29
C THR A 488 12.03 -18.77 -34.52
N LEU A 489 11.56 -19.73 -33.71
CA LEU A 489 11.94 -21.13 -33.82
C LEU A 489 10.96 -21.85 -34.74
N ARG A 490 11.48 -22.61 -35.70
CA ARG A 490 10.67 -23.42 -36.62
C ARG A 490 11.11 -24.87 -36.60
N ASP A 491 10.13 -25.77 -36.50
CA ASP A 491 10.28 -27.19 -36.75
C ASP A 491 9.91 -27.47 -38.22
N LYS A 492 10.89 -27.92 -39.01
CA LYS A 492 10.72 -28.19 -40.44
C LYS A 492 10.03 -29.52 -40.71
N HIS A 493 9.98 -30.43 -39.75
CA HIS A 493 9.29 -31.71 -39.89
C HIS A 493 7.80 -31.59 -39.57
N ALA A 494 7.46 -30.80 -38.55
CA ALA A 494 6.10 -30.58 -38.08
C ALA A 494 5.41 -29.33 -38.68
N GLU A 495 6.14 -28.49 -39.42
CA GLU A 495 5.71 -27.18 -39.92
C GLU A 495 5.16 -26.25 -38.80
N LYS A 496 5.70 -26.38 -37.59
CA LYS A 496 5.32 -25.58 -36.42
C LYS A 496 6.30 -24.41 -36.23
N GLU A 497 5.78 -23.25 -35.82
CA GLU A 497 6.55 -22.05 -35.53
C GLU A 497 6.20 -21.50 -34.15
N VAL A 498 7.20 -21.10 -33.37
CA VAL A 498 7.07 -20.45 -32.07
C VAL A 498 7.89 -19.17 -32.08
N ARG A 499 7.26 -18.07 -31.64
CA ARG A 499 7.92 -16.77 -31.50
C ARG A 499 8.05 -16.40 -30.04
N GLU A 500 9.25 -16.01 -29.64
CA GLU A 500 9.52 -15.52 -28.30
C GLU A 500 10.08 -14.10 -28.32
N PHE A 501 9.69 -13.30 -27.33
CA PHE A 501 10.10 -11.91 -27.18
C PHE A 501 10.94 -11.73 -25.91
N ARG A 502 12.09 -11.07 -26.05
CA ARG A 502 12.98 -10.69 -24.94
C ARG A 502 13.57 -9.31 -25.15
N TYR A 503 14.23 -8.78 -24.12
CA TYR A 503 14.88 -7.47 -24.20
C TYR A 503 16.15 -7.42 -23.35
N PHE A 504 17.08 -6.56 -23.75
CA PHE A 504 18.30 -6.22 -23.03
C PHE A 504 18.56 -4.70 -23.09
N TYR A 505 19.46 -4.20 -22.25
CA TYR A 505 19.83 -2.79 -22.19
C TYR A 505 21.27 -2.57 -22.65
N VAL A 506 21.49 -1.49 -23.39
CA VAL A 506 22.84 -1.04 -23.77
C VAL A 506 23.16 0.28 -23.08
N LYS A 507 24.26 0.33 -22.31
CA LYS A 507 24.78 1.56 -21.67
C LYS A 507 25.59 2.36 -22.70
N ALA A 508 25.53 3.69 -22.65
CA ALA A 508 26.42 4.51 -23.47
C ALA A 508 27.89 4.18 -23.14
N SER A 509 28.74 4.02 -24.15
CA SER A 509 30.18 3.89 -23.95
C SER A 509 30.68 5.12 -23.17
N GLU A 510 31.24 4.92 -21.98
CA GLU A 510 31.99 6.00 -21.33
C GLU A 510 33.13 6.38 -22.28
N PRO A 511 33.34 7.68 -22.59
CA PRO A 511 34.45 8.07 -23.43
C PRO A 511 35.73 7.61 -22.75
N THR A 512 36.48 6.75 -23.42
CA THR A 512 37.79 6.28 -22.94
C THR A 512 38.60 7.50 -22.52
N PRO A 513 39.13 7.56 -21.29
CA PRO A 513 40.01 8.67 -20.93
C PRO A 513 41.19 8.62 -21.90
N VAL A 514 41.32 9.67 -22.70
CA VAL A 514 42.48 9.88 -23.57
C VAL A 514 43.69 9.90 -22.65
N ILE A 515 44.45 8.80 -22.63
CA ILE A 515 45.78 8.78 -22.04
C ILE A 515 46.60 9.80 -22.83
N LYS A 516 46.73 11.02 -22.30
CA LYS A 516 47.76 11.94 -22.74
C LYS A 516 49.09 11.22 -22.54
N LYS A 517 49.74 10.83 -23.64
CA LYS A 517 51.16 10.49 -23.63
C LYS A 517 51.90 11.69 -23.00
N SER A 518 52.44 11.49 -21.80
CA SER A 518 53.48 12.37 -21.28
C SER A 518 54.73 12.23 -22.17
N PRO A 519 55.50 13.31 -22.40
CA PRO A 519 56.65 13.26 -23.29
C PRO A 519 57.77 12.41 -22.68
N ALA A 520 58.53 11.73 -23.55
CA ALA A 520 59.70 10.94 -23.18
C ALA A 520 60.75 11.80 -22.45
N PRO A 521 61.45 11.26 -21.43
CA PRO A 521 62.55 11.97 -20.81
C PRO A 521 63.79 11.94 -21.72
N GLU A 522 64.42 13.10 -21.86
CA GLU A 522 65.71 13.30 -22.53
C GLU A 522 66.82 12.50 -21.84
N ILE A 523 67.65 11.85 -22.67
CA ILE A 523 68.90 11.23 -22.26
C ILE A 523 69.92 12.34 -21.96
N ARG A 524 70.46 12.36 -20.74
CA ARG A 524 71.77 12.96 -20.47
C ARG A 524 72.66 11.93 -19.77
N GLU A 525 73.73 11.58 -20.46
CA GLU A 525 74.88 10.83 -19.95
C GLU A 525 75.64 11.67 -18.92
N GLU A 526 76.05 11.07 -17.81
CA GLU A 526 77.32 11.42 -17.17
C GLU A 526 77.84 10.23 -16.34
N ILE A 527 79.16 10.12 -16.32
CA ILE A 527 80.01 8.93 -16.15
C ILE A 527 80.64 8.89 -14.75
N SER A 528 81.00 7.68 -14.29
CA SER A 528 82.00 7.34 -13.23
C SER A 528 81.63 7.74 -11.79
N GLU A 529 81.95 7.02 -10.71
CA GLU A 529 83.01 6.04 -10.42
C GLU A 529 82.63 5.25 -9.13
N GLU A 530 83.04 3.98 -9.05
CA GLU A 530 83.05 3.07 -7.87
C GLU A 530 84.17 3.48 -6.86
N PRO A 531 84.46 2.78 -5.71
CA PRO A 531 83.80 1.66 -5.01
C PRO A 531 83.84 1.73 -3.44
N SER A 532 83.43 0.62 -2.79
CA SER A 532 84.13 -0.11 -1.71
C SER A 532 83.62 -0.09 -0.24
N PHE A 533 82.98 -1.22 0.12
CA PHE A 533 83.27 -2.18 1.23
C PHE A 533 83.02 -1.91 2.75
N ARG A 534 82.49 -3.01 3.37
CA ARG A 534 82.74 -3.60 4.72
C ARG A 534 81.72 -3.22 5.83
N ASN A 535 81.13 -4.09 6.67
CA ASN A 535 81.11 -5.55 6.94
C ASN A 535 80.03 -5.87 8.01
N GLU A 536 79.79 -7.18 8.21
CA GLU A 536 79.40 -7.89 9.46
C GLU A 536 77.93 -7.83 9.90
N ASP A 537 77.26 -8.91 10.37
CA ASP A 537 77.52 -10.36 10.36
C ASP A 537 76.27 -11.11 10.87
N GLU A 538 76.08 -12.35 10.40
CA GLU A 538 75.68 -13.61 11.10
C GLU A 538 74.63 -13.59 12.24
N THR A 539 73.68 -14.52 12.45
CA THR A 539 73.43 -15.98 12.23
C THR A 539 71.92 -16.21 12.56
N ASN A 540 71.18 -17.29 12.30
CA ASN A 540 71.46 -18.72 12.35
C ASN A 540 70.34 -19.53 11.64
N ASN A 541 70.72 -20.60 10.95
CA ASN A 541 69.85 -21.67 10.43
C ASN A 541 69.44 -22.62 11.56
N ASP A 542 68.31 -23.35 11.44
CA ASP A 542 68.38 -24.79 11.16
C ASP A 542 67.02 -25.45 10.87
N THR A 543 67.12 -26.65 10.34
CA THR A 543 66.23 -27.25 9.35
C THR A 543 65.52 -28.51 9.89
N ARG A 544 64.39 -28.87 9.25
CA ARG A 544 63.96 -30.25 8.84
C ARG A 544 63.16 -31.21 9.76
N TYR A 545 62.07 -31.69 9.15
CA TYR A 545 61.58 -33.09 8.99
C TYR A 545 60.56 -33.77 9.95
N PHE A 546 59.63 -34.51 9.31
CA PHE A 546 58.63 -35.53 9.74
C PHE A 546 57.37 -35.03 10.50
N ARG A 547 56.12 -35.12 9.98
CA ARG A 547 55.26 -36.22 9.46
C ARG A 547 54.71 -37.15 10.56
N GLU A 548 53.38 -37.07 10.74
CA GLU A 548 52.37 -38.08 11.18
C GLU A 548 52.69 -38.91 12.45
N GLU A 549 51.80 -39.25 13.38
CA GLU A 549 50.35 -39.26 13.46
C GLU A 549 49.95 -39.65 14.89
N SER A 550 48.75 -39.24 15.30
CA SER A 550 47.77 -40.03 16.07
C SER A 550 47.79 -40.13 17.61
N ARG A 551 46.54 -40.11 18.12
CA ARG A 551 45.99 -40.30 19.49
C ARG A 551 46.04 -39.08 20.41
N GLY A 552 44.94 -38.57 20.97
CA GLY A 552 43.58 -39.07 21.14
C GLY A 552 43.11 -38.77 22.57
N GLY A 553 41.95 -38.13 22.73
CA GLY A 553 41.28 -37.86 24.02
C GLY A 553 40.71 -36.43 24.05
N ARG A 554 39.42 -36.24 23.77
CA ARG A 554 38.28 -36.26 24.73
C ARG A 554 38.39 -35.15 25.80
N ASP A 555 37.57 -34.11 25.64
CA ASP A 555 36.46 -33.72 26.55
C ASP A 555 35.96 -32.34 26.06
N GLU A 556 34.79 -32.25 25.45
CA GLU A 556 33.47 -32.05 26.08
C GLU A 556 33.24 -30.63 26.66
N PHE A 557 32.20 -29.99 26.08
CA PHE A 557 31.17 -29.18 26.73
C PHE A 557 31.38 -27.67 27.01
N LEU A 558 30.49 -26.91 26.35
CA LEU A 558 29.54 -25.91 26.89
C LEU A 558 29.70 -24.45 26.46
N TYR A 559 28.61 -24.04 25.78
CA TYR A 559 27.98 -22.73 25.59
C TYR A 559 28.58 -21.72 24.60
#